data_AF-A0A356L1G7-F1
#
_entry.id   AF-A0A356L1G7-F1
#
_cell.length_a   1.000
_cell.length_b   1.000
_cell.length_c   1.000
_cell.angle_alpha   90.00
_cell.angle_beta   90.00
_cell.angle_gamma   90.00
#
_symmetry.space_group_name_H-M   'P 1'
#
loop_
_entity.id
_entity.type
_entity.pdbx_description
1 polymer ?
#
loop_
_entity_poly.entity_id
_entity_poly.type
_entity_poly.pdbx_seq_one_letter_code
_entity_poly.pdbx_strand_id
1 'polypeptide(L)'
;MARKMKTMDGNHAAAHASYAFSDVAAIYPITPSSVMAEATDEWATQGRKNIFGQEVQVTEMQSEAGAAGAVHGSLAAGALTTTYTASQGLLLMIPNLYKIAGEQLPGVINVSARALASHALCIFGDHSDVMACRQTGCAMLCESSVQEVMDLTPVAHLAAIKGKVPFINFFDGFRTSHEIQKIETWDYEDLKDMADMDAIAEFRNRALNPNHPCQRGSAQNPDIFFQAREACNPYYDALPAIVQEYMDKVNAKIGTDYKLFNYYGAPDADRVIVAMGSVNDTIEETIDYLAAAGKKVGVVKVRLYRPFCAQALVDAIPDSVKYINVLDRTKEPGSLGEPLYLDVVAALKGTKFDGVKINSGRYGLGSKDTTPAQVVAVFENEAKPKFTIGIVDDVTGLSLEVGAPLVTTPEGTINCKFWGLGADGTVGANKNSIKIIGDNTDMYAQAYFDYDSKKSGGVTMSHLRFGKKPIKSTYLIHKANFVACHNPSYVNKYNMVQELVDGGTFLLNCPWTAEELDKHLPGQVKAFIANHDIKFYTIDGIKIGKEIGLGGRIN
;
A
#
# COMPACT_ATOMS: atom_id res chain seq x y z
N MET A 1 -15.69 -21.73 3.80
CA MET A 1 -16.86 -20.83 3.97
C MET A 1 -16.46 -19.47 3.43
N ALA A 2 -17.39 -18.65 2.92
CA ALA A 2 -17.05 -17.30 2.46
C ALA A 2 -16.59 -16.45 3.65
N ARG A 3 -15.47 -15.74 3.50
CA ARG A 3 -14.92 -14.87 4.54
C ARG A 3 -15.85 -13.68 4.76
N LYS A 4 -15.85 -13.13 5.98
CA LYS A 4 -16.68 -11.98 6.30
C LYS A 4 -16.20 -10.76 5.51
N MET A 5 -17.13 -10.09 4.82
CA MET A 5 -16.84 -8.81 4.17
C MET A 5 -16.87 -7.67 5.20
N LYS A 6 -15.90 -6.75 5.10
CA LYS A 6 -15.85 -5.54 5.93
C LYS A 6 -15.17 -4.39 5.19
N THR A 7 -15.68 -3.20 5.41
CA THR A 7 -15.13 -1.97 4.85
C THR A 7 -14.08 -1.36 5.79
N MET A 8 -12.79 -1.46 5.42
CA MET A 8 -11.64 -0.99 6.23
C MET A 8 -10.47 -0.53 5.36
N ASP A 9 -9.44 0.07 5.99
CA ASP A 9 -8.20 0.47 5.31
C ASP A 9 -7.07 -0.56 5.48
N GLY A 10 -5.96 -0.35 4.76
CA GLY A 10 -4.78 -1.22 4.83
C GLY A 10 -4.17 -1.30 6.24
N ASN A 11 -4.17 -0.20 7.00
CA ASN A 11 -3.68 -0.22 8.38
C ASN A 11 -4.53 -1.16 9.26
N HIS A 12 -5.85 -1.08 9.19
CA HIS A 12 -6.72 -1.97 9.95
C HIS A 12 -6.60 -3.42 9.48
N ALA A 13 -6.36 -3.65 8.18
CA ALA A 13 -6.14 -5.00 7.65
C ALA A 13 -4.87 -5.63 8.22
N ALA A 14 -3.73 -4.92 8.16
CA ALA A 14 -2.46 -5.39 8.70
C ALA A 14 -2.53 -5.57 10.21
N ALA A 15 -3.12 -4.61 10.94
CA ALA A 15 -3.30 -4.74 12.39
C ALA A 15 -4.15 -5.96 12.76
N HIS A 16 -5.23 -6.24 12.01
CA HIS A 16 -6.09 -7.40 12.29
C HIS A 16 -5.34 -8.71 12.11
N ALA A 17 -4.59 -8.87 11.02
CA ALA A 17 -3.80 -10.07 10.79
C ALA A 17 -2.62 -10.20 11.78
N SER A 18 -1.90 -9.11 12.05
CA SER A 18 -0.76 -9.08 12.98
C SER A 18 -1.15 -9.40 14.43
N TYR A 19 -2.29 -8.85 14.88
CA TYR A 19 -2.82 -9.08 16.23
C TYR A 19 -3.03 -10.57 16.52
N ALA A 20 -3.46 -11.34 15.51
CA ALA A 20 -3.72 -12.77 15.67
C ALA A 20 -2.48 -13.56 16.11
N PHE A 21 -1.29 -13.18 15.65
CA PHE A 21 -0.04 -13.93 15.86
C PHE A 21 0.91 -13.31 16.89
N SER A 22 0.52 -12.21 17.53
CA SER A 22 1.41 -11.45 18.42
C SER A 22 1.04 -11.65 19.88
N ASP A 23 2.05 -11.86 20.72
CA ASP A 23 1.94 -11.79 22.18
C ASP A 23 2.18 -10.34 22.65
N VAL A 24 3.15 -9.66 22.03
CA VAL A 24 3.59 -8.29 22.39
C VAL A 24 3.64 -7.38 21.16
N ALA A 25 3.31 -6.11 21.33
CA ALA A 25 3.56 -5.05 20.37
C ALA A 25 4.30 -3.88 21.05
N ALA A 26 5.58 -3.70 20.73
CA ALA A 26 6.33 -2.52 21.18
C ALA A 26 6.27 -1.45 20.10
N ILE A 27 5.72 -0.28 20.41
CA ILE A 27 5.29 0.70 19.40
C ILE A 27 5.84 2.11 19.67
N TYR A 28 5.84 2.93 18.63
CA TYR A 28 6.00 4.38 18.71
C TYR A 28 5.24 5.02 17.55
N PRO A 29 4.48 6.11 17.77
CA PRO A 29 3.61 6.66 16.74
C PRO A 29 4.39 7.43 15.66
N ILE A 30 4.21 7.03 14.41
CA ILE A 30 4.69 7.75 13.23
C ILE A 30 3.70 7.62 12.07
N THR A 31 3.33 8.75 11.44
CA THR A 31 2.46 8.73 10.25
C THR A 31 3.17 8.03 9.09
N PRO A 32 2.49 7.21 8.26
CA PRO A 32 1.08 6.82 8.32
C PRO A 32 0.80 5.48 9.04
N SER A 33 1.74 4.95 9.83
CA SER A 33 1.59 3.65 10.50
C SER A 33 0.90 3.71 11.87
N SER A 34 0.76 4.89 12.49
CA SER A 34 0.17 5.05 13.83
C SER A 34 -1.18 4.34 14.02
N VAL A 35 -2.03 4.33 12.98
CA VAL A 35 -3.36 3.69 13.02
C VAL A 35 -3.27 2.20 13.35
N MET A 36 -2.22 1.49 12.94
CA MET A 36 -2.05 0.08 13.29
C MET A 36 -1.83 -0.13 14.78
N ALA A 37 -1.02 0.73 15.40
CA ALA A 37 -0.75 0.69 16.84
C ALA A 37 -2.00 1.06 17.64
N GLU A 38 -2.69 2.12 17.23
CA GLU A 38 -3.96 2.58 17.83
C GLU A 38 -5.03 1.48 17.78
N ALA A 39 -5.23 0.84 16.63
CA ALA A 39 -6.19 -0.25 16.48
C ALA A 39 -5.82 -1.47 17.34
N THR A 40 -4.54 -1.81 17.42
CA THR A 40 -4.04 -2.92 18.28
C THR A 40 -4.33 -2.63 19.76
N ASP A 41 -4.04 -1.41 20.22
CA ASP A 41 -4.27 -0.98 21.59
C ASP A 41 -5.77 -0.93 21.94
N GLU A 42 -6.59 -0.37 21.05
CA GLU A 42 -8.05 -0.31 21.21
C GLU A 42 -8.63 -1.73 21.34
N TRP A 43 -8.22 -2.65 20.48
CA TRP A 43 -8.72 -4.03 20.50
C TRP A 43 -8.25 -4.83 21.72
N ALA A 44 -7.03 -4.62 22.19
CA ALA A 44 -6.56 -5.21 23.45
C ALA A 44 -7.41 -4.70 24.63
N THR A 45 -7.67 -3.39 24.70
CA THR A 45 -8.54 -2.78 25.73
C THR A 45 -9.98 -3.30 25.66
N GLN A 46 -10.48 -3.64 24.47
CA GLN A 46 -11.79 -4.27 24.26
C GLN A 46 -11.81 -5.77 24.57
N GLY A 47 -10.69 -6.37 25.01
CA GLY A 47 -10.59 -7.78 25.37
C GLY A 47 -10.49 -8.74 24.18
N ARG A 48 -10.13 -8.25 22.98
CA ARG A 48 -9.89 -9.13 21.81
C ARG A 48 -8.77 -10.11 22.14
N LYS A 49 -8.95 -11.38 21.76
CA LYS A 49 -7.94 -12.43 21.98
C LYS A 49 -7.21 -12.76 20.69
N ASN A 50 -5.91 -13.00 20.76
CA ASN A 50 -5.09 -13.59 19.71
C ASN A 50 -5.34 -15.11 19.59
N ILE A 51 -4.64 -15.80 18.69
CA ILE A 51 -4.85 -17.26 18.51
C ILE A 51 -4.43 -18.11 19.72
N PHE A 52 -3.72 -17.51 20.68
CA PHE A 52 -3.30 -18.12 21.94
C PHE A 52 -4.27 -17.84 23.09
N GLY A 53 -5.39 -17.16 22.83
CA GLY A 53 -6.39 -16.83 23.84
C GLY A 53 -6.02 -15.68 24.78
N GLN A 54 -5.02 -14.87 24.42
CA GLN A 54 -4.52 -13.74 25.22
C GLN A 54 -4.76 -12.40 24.52
N GLU A 55 -4.84 -11.33 25.30
CA GLU A 55 -4.78 -9.97 24.75
C GLU A 55 -3.33 -9.64 24.38
N VAL A 56 -3.14 -8.92 23.27
CA VAL A 56 -1.80 -8.42 22.89
C VAL A 56 -1.36 -7.38 23.92
N GLN A 57 -0.15 -7.53 24.47
CA GLN A 57 0.43 -6.51 25.33
C GLN A 57 1.06 -5.40 24.50
N VAL A 58 0.45 -4.21 24.52
CA VAL A 58 0.95 -3.03 23.82
C VAL A 58 1.79 -2.17 24.76
N THR A 59 2.99 -1.79 24.34
CA THR A 59 3.89 -0.89 25.10
C THR A 59 4.41 0.21 24.19
N GLU A 60 4.09 1.47 24.52
CA GLU A 60 4.69 2.63 23.87
C GLU A 60 6.10 2.91 24.43
N MET A 61 7.07 3.09 23.54
CA MET A 61 8.46 3.40 23.90
C MET A 61 8.78 4.89 23.74
N GLN A 62 10.00 5.32 24.06
CA GLN A 62 10.41 6.71 23.91
C GLN A 62 10.75 7.12 22.46
N SER A 63 11.02 6.14 21.60
CA SER A 63 11.29 6.28 20.16
C SER A 63 11.24 4.91 19.48
N GLU A 64 11.25 4.88 18.15
CA GLU A 64 11.33 3.64 17.36
C GLU A 64 12.63 2.85 17.61
N ALA A 65 13.73 3.51 18.00
CA ALA A 65 14.95 2.82 18.42
C ALA A 65 14.71 2.03 19.72
N GLY A 66 13.99 2.63 20.67
CA GLY A 66 13.56 1.96 21.90
C GLY A 66 12.58 0.83 21.62
N ALA A 67 11.61 1.05 20.72
CA ALA A 67 10.68 0.02 20.24
C ALA A 67 11.43 -1.16 19.63
N ALA A 68 12.41 -0.93 18.76
CA ALA A 68 13.18 -2.02 18.15
C ALA A 68 14.01 -2.81 19.17
N GLY A 69 14.58 -2.14 20.18
CA GLY A 69 15.26 -2.82 21.29
C GLY A 69 14.30 -3.66 22.15
N ALA A 70 13.09 -3.16 22.41
CA ALA A 70 12.05 -3.90 23.11
C ALA A 70 11.56 -5.11 22.30
N VAL A 71 11.37 -4.95 20.98
CA VAL A 71 11.08 -6.06 20.06
C VAL A 71 12.18 -7.12 20.13
N HIS A 72 13.45 -6.72 20.03
CA HIS A 72 14.58 -7.65 20.13
C HIS A 72 14.58 -8.42 21.46
N GLY A 73 14.47 -7.72 22.59
CA GLY A 73 14.45 -8.33 23.91
C GLY A 73 13.26 -9.28 24.12
N SER A 74 12.07 -8.88 23.68
CA SER A 74 10.84 -9.67 23.82
C SER A 74 10.89 -10.97 22.99
N LEU A 75 11.37 -10.88 21.73
CA LEU A 75 11.60 -12.06 20.89
C LEU A 75 12.67 -12.99 21.50
N ALA A 76 13.78 -12.43 21.99
CA ALA A 76 14.83 -13.23 22.62
C ALA A 76 14.35 -13.93 23.91
N ALA A 77 13.37 -13.35 24.60
CA ALA A 77 12.69 -13.92 25.77
C ALA A 77 11.53 -14.88 25.42
N GLY A 78 11.24 -15.13 24.14
CA GLY A 78 10.30 -16.16 23.70
C GLY A 78 8.86 -15.70 23.46
N ALA A 79 8.60 -14.39 23.41
CA ALA A 79 7.29 -13.85 23.04
C ALA A 79 7.25 -13.46 21.55
N LEU A 80 6.22 -13.88 20.83
CA LEU A 80 6.04 -13.47 19.44
C LEU A 80 5.71 -11.97 19.42
N THR A 81 6.59 -11.17 18.81
CA THR A 81 6.52 -9.72 18.94
C THR A 81 6.47 -9.03 17.59
N THR A 82 5.56 -8.07 17.47
CA THR A 82 5.41 -7.19 16.29
C THR A 82 5.71 -5.73 16.64
N THR A 83 5.85 -4.90 15.60
CA THR A 83 5.86 -3.44 15.70
C THR A 83 5.32 -2.81 14.42
N TYR A 84 5.00 -1.52 14.50
CA TYR A 84 4.41 -0.73 13.43
C TYR A 84 5.25 0.53 13.23
N THR A 85 5.75 0.77 12.01
CA THR A 85 6.62 1.93 11.76
C THR A 85 6.58 2.38 10.30
N ALA A 86 7.30 3.46 9.99
CA ALA A 86 7.47 4.01 8.66
C ALA A 86 8.68 4.97 8.64
N SER A 87 9.23 5.25 7.45
CA SER A 87 10.16 6.35 7.20
C SER A 87 11.31 6.45 8.23
N GLN A 88 11.41 7.59 8.90
CA GLN A 88 12.44 7.88 9.90
C GLN A 88 12.43 6.86 11.04
N GLY A 89 11.25 6.41 11.45
CA GLY A 89 11.09 5.42 12.50
C GLY A 89 11.76 4.11 12.11
N LEU A 90 11.54 3.64 10.89
CA LEU A 90 12.18 2.42 10.37
C LEU A 90 13.71 2.56 10.33
N LEU A 91 14.24 3.74 9.96
CA LEU A 91 15.70 3.97 10.01
C LEU A 91 16.28 3.81 11.41
N LEU A 92 15.55 4.26 12.44
CA LEU A 92 15.96 4.11 13.84
C LEU A 92 15.96 2.65 14.31
N MET A 93 15.20 1.78 13.63
CA MET A 93 15.16 0.35 13.93
C MET A 93 16.33 -0.43 13.29
N ILE A 94 16.98 0.10 12.24
CA ILE A 94 18.02 -0.62 11.46
C ILE A 94 19.06 -1.35 12.32
N PRO A 95 19.66 -0.73 13.38
CA PRO A 95 20.67 -1.42 14.19
C PRO A 95 20.13 -2.70 14.85
N ASN A 96 18.89 -2.67 15.33
CA ASN A 96 18.25 -3.83 15.94
C ASN A 96 17.74 -4.82 14.90
N LEU A 97 17.36 -4.39 13.69
CA LEU A 97 16.97 -5.32 12.61
C LEU A 97 18.12 -6.30 12.27
N TYR A 98 19.36 -5.82 12.23
CA TYR A 98 20.53 -6.70 12.08
C TYR A 98 20.67 -7.72 13.21
N LYS A 99 20.38 -7.32 14.46
CA LYS A 99 20.43 -8.20 15.63
C LYS A 99 19.32 -9.25 15.60
N ILE A 100 18.09 -8.82 15.31
CA ILE A 100 16.91 -9.70 15.20
C ILE A 100 17.12 -10.74 14.09
N ALA A 101 17.60 -10.32 12.92
CA ALA A 101 17.89 -11.22 11.81
C ALA A 101 19.10 -12.14 12.08
N GLY A 102 20.18 -11.59 12.64
CA GLY A 102 21.38 -12.36 12.98
C GLY A 102 21.16 -13.40 14.07
N GLU A 103 20.19 -13.18 14.96
CA GLU A 103 19.80 -14.12 16.02
C GLU A 103 18.63 -15.04 15.61
N GLN A 104 18.18 -14.97 14.35
CA GLN A 104 17.13 -15.84 13.80
C GLN A 104 15.83 -15.80 14.60
N LEU A 105 15.39 -14.58 14.90
CA LEU A 105 14.20 -14.29 15.69
C LEU A 105 13.00 -13.98 14.76
N PRO A 106 11.83 -14.61 14.99
CA PRO A 106 10.69 -14.55 14.08
C PRO A 106 9.83 -13.28 14.26
N GLY A 107 10.47 -12.10 14.26
CA GLY A 107 9.77 -10.81 14.37
C GLY A 107 9.15 -10.37 13.05
N VAL A 108 7.98 -9.72 13.11
CA VAL A 108 7.35 -9.06 11.94
C VAL A 108 7.18 -7.57 12.20
N ILE A 109 7.79 -6.77 11.33
CA ILE A 109 7.75 -5.32 11.32
C ILE A 109 6.78 -4.92 10.20
N ASN A 110 5.61 -4.41 10.57
CA ASN A 110 4.60 -3.96 9.62
C ASN A 110 4.84 -2.48 9.28
N VAL A 111 5.08 -2.20 8.00
CA VAL A 111 5.54 -0.89 7.52
C VAL A 111 4.55 -0.30 6.52
N SER A 112 4.00 0.86 6.85
CA SER A 112 3.35 1.70 5.84
C SER A 112 4.42 2.54 5.14
N ALA A 113 5.00 2.00 4.06
CA ALA A 113 6.18 2.53 3.39
C ALA A 113 6.03 4.01 3.03
N ARG A 114 6.99 4.82 3.47
CA ARG A 114 6.94 6.29 3.45
C ARG A 114 8.28 6.90 3.07
N ALA A 115 8.19 7.99 2.32
CA ALA A 115 9.31 8.86 1.95
C ALA A 115 10.25 9.19 3.13
N LEU A 116 11.55 9.02 2.92
CA LEU A 116 12.58 9.56 3.80
C LEU A 116 12.73 11.08 3.58
N ALA A 117 12.94 11.79 4.69
CA ALA A 117 13.31 13.19 4.68
C ALA A 117 14.69 13.35 4.03
N SER A 118 14.72 14.02 2.89
CA SER A 118 15.95 14.32 2.14
C SER A 118 16.14 15.83 2.04
N HIS A 119 15.82 16.44 0.89
CA HIS A 119 15.76 17.90 0.76
C HIS A 119 14.57 18.52 1.53
N ALA A 120 13.55 17.71 1.81
CA ALA A 120 12.37 18.07 2.59
C ALA A 120 11.80 16.83 3.28
N LEU A 121 11.04 17.04 4.36
CA LEU A 121 10.19 16.02 4.97
C LEU A 121 8.99 15.72 4.05
N CYS A 122 8.64 14.45 3.92
CA CYS A 122 7.41 14.04 3.27
C CYS A 122 6.73 12.96 4.12
N ILE A 123 5.43 13.14 4.42
CA ILE A 123 4.66 12.13 5.17
C ILE A 123 4.13 11.01 4.27
N PHE A 124 4.20 11.20 2.96
CA PHE A 124 3.52 10.38 1.98
C PHE A 124 4.34 9.18 1.50
N GLY A 125 3.66 8.25 0.84
CA GLY A 125 4.15 6.90 0.56
C GLY A 125 5.09 6.80 -0.62
N ASP A 126 6.26 6.21 -0.37
CA ASP A 126 7.17 5.63 -1.36
C ASP A 126 8.04 4.56 -0.64
N HIS A 127 8.92 3.87 -1.36
CA HIS A 127 9.70 2.75 -0.82
C HIS A 127 11.08 3.13 -0.29
N SER A 128 11.40 4.43 -0.15
CA SER A 128 12.76 4.84 0.25
C SER A 128 13.19 4.32 1.63
N ASP A 129 12.24 4.13 2.55
CA ASP A 129 12.49 3.60 3.89
C ASP A 129 12.75 2.10 3.92
N VAL A 130 11.89 1.31 3.28
CA VAL A 130 12.06 -0.15 3.19
C VAL A 130 13.32 -0.49 2.37
N MET A 131 13.63 0.29 1.33
CA MET A 131 14.85 0.10 0.54
C MET A 131 16.13 0.42 1.30
N ALA A 132 16.07 1.29 2.32
CA ALA A 132 17.18 1.55 3.23
C ALA A 132 17.46 0.38 4.21
N CYS A 133 16.52 -0.59 4.30
CA CYS A 133 16.64 -1.76 5.17
C CYS A 133 16.92 -3.06 4.41
N ARG A 134 17.07 -3.04 3.08
CA ARG A 134 17.18 -4.25 2.25
C ARG A 134 18.37 -5.16 2.57
N GLN A 135 19.35 -4.65 3.30
CA GLN A 135 20.59 -5.32 3.68
C GLN A 135 20.63 -5.79 5.15
N THR A 136 19.58 -5.56 5.94
CA THR A 136 19.56 -5.89 7.38
C THR A 136 19.51 -7.40 7.64
N GLY A 137 19.11 -8.19 6.63
CA GLY A 137 18.80 -9.60 6.76
C GLY A 137 17.31 -9.87 6.99
N CYS A 138 16.45 -8.86 7.10
CA CYS A 138 15.01 -9.10 7.08
C CYS A 138 14.56 -9.59 5.70
N ALA A 139 13.65 -10.55 5.68
CA ALA A 139 12.82 -10.80 4.51
C ALA A 139 11.90 -9.61 4.26
N MET A 140 11.50 -9.39 3.01
CA MET A 140 10.68 -8.24 2.61
C MET A 140 9.52 -8.71 1.76
N LEU A 141 8.31 -8.61 2.29
CA LEU A 141 7.07 -8.99 1.62
C LEU A 141 6.24 -7.72 1.33
N CYS A 142 5.88 -7.52 0.07
CA CYS A 142 5.13 -6.37 -0.40
C CYS A 142 3.70 -6.73 -0.81
N GLU A 143 2.76 -5.86 -0.42
CA GLU A 143 1.33 -6.04 -0.65
C GLU A 143 0.79 -4.86 -1.49
N SER A 144 0.03 -5.17 -2.54
CA SER A 144 -0.40 -4.19 -3.56
C SER A 144 -1.75 -3.54 -3.26
N SER A 145 -2.59 -4.13 -2.41
CA SER A 145 -3.95 -3.67 -2.16
C SER A 145 -4.36 -3.93 -0.72
N VAL A 146 -5.46 -3.32 -0.28
CA VAL A 146 -6.01 -3.55 1.07
C VAL A 146 -6.37 -5.03 1.29
N GLN A 147 -6.86 -5.71 0.24
CA GLN A 147 -7.13 -7.14 0.29
C GLN A 147 -5.84 -7.95 0.38
N GLU A 148 -4.80 -7.62 -0.41
CA GLU A 148 -3.50 -8.29 -0.32
C GLU A 148 -2.87 -8.11 1.06
N VAL A 149 -3.06 -6.94 1.70
CA VAL A 149 -2.62 -6.71 3.09
C VAL A 149 -3.27 -7.72 4.05
N MET A 150 -4.59 -7.89 3.96
CA MET A 150 -5.30 -8.89 4.77
C MET A 150 -4.82 -10.32 4.47
N ASP A 151 -4.59 -10.64 3.20
CA ASP A 151 -4.30 -12.00 2.76
C ASP A 151 -2.86 -12.43 3.06
N LEU A 152 -1.88 -11.53 2.92
CA LEU A 152 -0.45 -11.85 2.93
C LEU A 152 0.26 -11.48 4.23
N THR A 153 -0.29 -10.60 5.08
CA THR A 153 0.28 -10.35 6.41
C THR A 153 0.41 -11.66 7.22
N PRO A 154 -0.57 -12.60 7.21
CA PRO A 154 -0.39 -13.93 7.82
C PRO A 154 0.78 -14.71 7.24
N VAL A 155 1.06 -14.62 5.94
CA VAL A 155 2.21 -15.29 5.30
C VAL A 155 3.51 -14.78 5.92
N ALA A 156 3.66 -13.48 6.14
CA ALA A 156 4.85 -12.91 6.79
C ALA A 156 5.05 -13.47 8.22
N HIS A 157 3.99 -13.52 9.03
CA HIS A 157 4.08 -14.06 10.41
C HIS A 157 4.40 -15.55 10.42
N LEU A 158 3.68 -16.34 9.63
CA LEU A 158 3.84 -17.79 9.60
C LEU A 158 5.19 -18.22 9.01
N ALA A 159 5.63 -17.53 7.95
CA ALA A 159 6.95 -17.78 7.35
C ALA A 159 8.09 -17.30 8.27
N ALA A 160 7.92 -16.21 9.03
CA ALA A 160 8.91 -15.77 10.00
C ALA A 160 9.15 -16.85 11.08
N ILE A 161 8.06 -17.41 11.61
CA ILE A 161 8.10 -18.46 12.64
C ILE A 161 8.80 -19.72 12.11
N LYS A 162 8.35 -20.24 10.96
CA LYS A 162 8.90 -21.48 10.39
C LYS A 162 10.31 -21.31 9.84
N GLY A 163 10.56 -20.21 9.14
CA GLY A 163 11.83 -19.92 8.47
C GLY A 163 12.91 -19.32 9.38
N LYS A 164 12.54 -18.87 10.59
CA LYS A 164 13.44 -18.25 11.57
C LYS A 164 14.18 -17.02 11.01
N VAL A 165 13.51 -16.28 10.12
CA VAL A 165 13.99 -15.03 9.53
C VAL A 165 12.93 -13.96 9.76
N PRO A 166 13.26 -12.78 10.30
CA PRO A 166 12.28 -11.73 10.53
C PRO A 166 11.80 -11.12 9.21
N PHE A 167 10.59 -10.57 9.21
CA PHE A 167 9.97 -9.94 8.04
C PHE A 167 9.77 -8.45 8.24
N ILE A 168 10.11 -7.67 7.21
CA ILE A 168 9.53 -6.36 6.94
C ILE A 168 8.35 -6.63 6.00
N ASN A 169 7.13 -6.59 6.56
CA ASN A 169 5.89 -6.70 5.79
C ASN A 169 5.42 -5.28 5.45
N PHE A 170 5.26 -4.93 4.18
CA PHE A 170 5.03 -3.54 3.81
C PHE A 170 4.05 -3.32 2.67
N PHE A 171 3.40 -2.16 2.75
CA PHE A 171 2.42 -1.66 1.80
C PHE A 171 2.52 -0.13 1.72
N ASP A 172 2.01 0.45 0.63
CA ASP A 172 2.26 1.85 0.34
C ASP A 172 1.54 2.79 1.32
N GLY A 173 2.32 3.66 1.97
CA GLY A 173 1.81 4.67 2.89
C GLY A 173 0.80 5.61 2.23
N PHE A 174 -0.31 5.86 2.91
CA PHE A 174 -1.52 6.51 2.40
C PHE A 174 -2.23 5.77 1.27
N ARG A 175 -1.52 5.45 0.18
CA ARG A 175 -2.13 4.90 -1.04
C ARG A 175 -2.80 3.54 -0.81
N THR A 176 -2.24 2.72 0.07
CA THR A 176 -2.86 1.47 0.55
C THR A 176 -3.22 1.61 2.03
N SER A 177 -2.36 2.20 2.86
CA SER A 177 -2.58 2.23 4.31
C SER A 177 -3.82 3.02 4.76
N HIS A 178 -4.24 4.03 3.99
CA HIS A 178 -5.41 4.87 4.27
C HIS A 178 -6.51 4.78 3.21
N GLU A 179 -6.29 3.99 2.16
CA GLU A 179 -7.35 3.68 1.21
C GLU A 179 -8.34 2.74 1.90
N ILE A 180 -9.61 3.11 1.93
CA ILE A 180 -10.66 2.23 2.47
C ILE A 180 -11.18 1.39 1.32
N GLN A 181 -11.23 0.07 1.51
CA GLN A 181 -11.87 -0.86 0.60
C GLN A 181 -12.84 -1.79 1.34
N LYS A 182 -13.86 -2.27 0.63
CA LYS A 182 -14.65 -3.43 1.07
C LYS A 182 -13.86 -4.71 0.74
N ILE A 183 -13.35 -5.37 1.77
CA ILE A 183 -12.50 -6.56 1.66
C ILE A 183 -13.10 -7.75 2.40
N GLU A 184 -12.65 -8.95 2.05
CA GLU A 184 -12.83 -10.15 2.85
C GLU A 184 -11.80 -10.20 3.98
N THR A 185 -12.22 -10.59 5.19
CA THR A 185 -11.36 -10.62 6.38
C THR A 185 -11.16 -12.03 6.91
N TRP A 186 -9.98 -12.33 7.46
CA TRP A 186 -9.73 -13.58 8.16
C TRP A 186 -10.46 -13.68 9.49
N ASP A 187 -11.00 -14.86 9.80
CA ASP A 187 -11.29 -15.25 11.17
C ASP A 187 -10.04 -15.83 11.83
N TYR A 188 -9.86 -15.61 13.13
CA TYR A 188 -8.64 -16.04 13.83
C TYR A 188 -8.51 -17.57 13.93
N GLU A 189 -9.62 -18.31 13.87
CA GLU A 189 -9.56 -19.78 13.78
C GLU A 189 -8.96 -20.23 12.43
N ASP A 190 -9.30 -19.58 11.31
CA ASP A 190 -8.67 -19.88 10.02
C ASP A 190 -7.17 -19.58 10.03
N LEU A 191 -6.75 -18.51 10.72
CA LEU A 191 -5.35 -18.16 10.89
C LEU A 191 -4.61 -19.16 11.77
N LYS A 192 -5.27 -19.63 12.84
CA LYS A 192 -4.75 -20.65 13.75
C LYS A 192 -4.58 -21.99 13.06
N ASP A 193 -5.51 -22.38 12.18
CA ASP A 193 -5.39 -23.61 11.38
C ASP A 193 -4.13 -23.63 10.49
N MET A 194 -3.67 -22.46 10.05
CA MET A 194 -2.45 -22.33 9.24
C MET A 194 -1.17 -22.30 10.07
N ALA A 195 -1.26 -22.14 11.40
CA ALA A 195 -0.12 -21.99 12.29
C ALA A 195 0.61 -23.31 12.56
N ASP A 196 1.94 -23.29 12.42
CA ASP A 196 2.81 -24.40 12.81
C ASP A 196 3.11 -24.33 14.31
N MET A 197 2.29 -25.02 15.10
CA MET A 197 2.38 -25.00 16.56
C MET A 197 3.68 -25.62 17.09
N ASP A 198 4.30 -26.53 16.34
CA ASP A 198 5.58 -27.14 16.71
C ASP A 198 6.72 -26.14 16.50
N ALA A 199 6.71 -25.36 15.41
CA ALA A 199 7.67 -24.29 15.18
C ALA A 199 7.56 -23.18 16.24
N ILE A 200 6.34 -22.84 16.69
CA ILE A 200 6.10 -21.91 17.80
C ILE A 200 6.69 -22.47 19.10
N ALA A 201 6.45 -23.74 19.39
CA ALA A 201 7.04 -24.40 20.56
C ALA A 201 8.57 -24.43 20.50
N GLU A 202 9.16 -24.69 19.33
CA GLU A 202 10.61 -24.63 19.12
C GLU A 202 11.17 -23.23 19.39
N PHE A 203 10.52 -22.18 18.87
CA PHE A 203 10.89 -20.79 19.15
C PHE A 203 10.91 -20.51 20.66
N ARG A 204 9.85 -20.90 21.38
CA ARG A 204 9.73 -20.71 22.83
C ARG A 204 10.80 -21.51 23.60
N ASN A 205 11.12 -22.73 23.17
CA ASN A 205 12.17 -23.55 23.79
C ASN A 205 13.58 -22.97 23.61
N ARG A 206 13.81 -22.17 22.56
CA ARG A 206 15.07 -21.45 22.36
C ARG A 206 15.14 -20.14 23.14
N ALA A 207 14.12 -19.73 23.89
CA ALA A 207 14.12 -18.46 24.60
C ALA A 207 15.21 -18.37 25.70
N LEU A 208 15.60 -17.15 26.04
CA LEU A 208 16.41 -16.89 27.23
C LEU A 208 15.62 -17.28 28.48
N ASN A 209 16.11 -18.30 29.20
CA ASN A 209 15.47 -18.80 30.41
C ASN A 209 16.56 -19.28 31.41
N PRO A 210 16.51 -18.87 32.68
CA PRO A 210 17.50 -19.31 33.68
C PRO A 210 17.49 -20.83 33.94
N ASN A 211 16.41 -21.54 33.62
CA ASN A 211 16.31 -23.00 33.76
C ASN A 211 17.01 -23.76 32.63
N HIS A 212 17.30 -23.10 31.50
CA HIS A 212 18.09 -23.64 30.39
C HIS A 212 18.88 -22.51 29.70
N PRO A 213 19.88 -21.96 30.39
CA PRO A 213 20.52 -20.70 29.99
C PRO A 213 21.37 -20.86 28.72
N CYS A 214 21.43 -19.80 27.94
CA CYS A 214 22.36 -19.66 26.81
C CYS A 214 22.93 -18.24 26.77
N GLN A 215 24.08 -18.07 26.10
CA GLN A 215 24.66 -16.76 25.83
C GLN A 215 24.40 -16.35 24.37
N ARG A 216 24.04 -15.07 24.16
CA ARG A 216 23.83 -14.47 22.83
C ARG A 216 24.52 -13.12 22.74
N GLY A 217 24.81 -12.68 21.51
CA GLY A 217 25.41 -11.36 21.26
C GLY A 217 26.83 -11.21 21.79
N SER A 218 27.66 -12.26 21.72
CA SER A 218 29.08 -12.17 22.08
C SER A 218 29.85 -11.23 21.15
N ALA A 219 31.02 -10.77 21.62
CA ALA A 219 32.02 -10.17 20.76
C ALA A 219 32.88 -11.28 20.15
N GLN A 220 33.07 -11.25 18.83
CA GLN A 220 33.84 -12.24 18.09
C GLN A 220 35.01 -11.58 17.38
N ASN A 221 36.15 -12.25 17.36
CA ASN A 221 37.35 -11.82 16.66
C ASN A 221 37.31 -12.26 15.17
N PRO A 222 38.26 -11.79 14.33
CA PRO A 222 38.33 -12.16 12.92
C PRO A 222 38.52 -13.65 12.64
N ASP A 223 38.94 -14.42 13.64
CA ASP A 223 39.17 -15.86 13.55
C ASP A 223 37.89 -16.69 13.34
N ILE A 224 36.73 -16.20 13.81
CA ILE A 224 35.45 -16.93 13.71
C ILE A 224 34.27 -16.11 13.17
N PHE A 225 34.36 -14.78 13.17
CA PHE A 225 33.19 -13.93 12.85
C PHE A 225 32.63 -14.20 11.45
N PHE A 226 33.49 -14.39 10.44
CA PHE A 226 33.03 -14.63 9.07
C PHE A 226 32.30 -15.97 8.96
N GLN A 227 32.85 -17.03 9.54
CA GLN A 227 32.23 -18.36 9.56
C GLN A 227 30.88 -18.34 10.27
N ALA A 228 30.78 -17.65 11.41
CA ALA A 228 29.52 -17.48 12.13
C ALA A 228 28.49 -16.67 11.34
N ARG A 229 28.93 -15.67 10.56
CA ARG A 229 28.04 -14.85 9.73
C ARG A 229 27.41 -15.64 8.58
N GLU A 230 28.19 -16.54 7.95
CA GLU A 230 27.74 -17.40 6.85
C GLU A 230 26.90 -18.61 7.31
N ALA A 231 26.94 -18.94 8.61
CA ALA A 231 26.15 -20.05 9.15
C ALA A 231 24.63 -19.86 9.02
N CYS A 232 24.15 -18.65 8.71
CA CYS A 232 22.74 -18.40 8.46
C CYS A 232 22.27 -18.79 7.06
N ASN A 233 23.17 -19.05 6.10
CA ASN A 233 22.82 -19.25 4.68
C ASN A 233 21.69 -20.28 4.46
N PRO A 234 21.70 -21.46 5.10
CA PRO A 234 20.63 -22.46 4.89
C PRO A 234 19.22 -21.95 5.20
N TYR A 235 19.08 -21.00 6.14
CA TYR A 235 17.79 -20.42 6.50
C TYR A 235 17.28 -19.47 5.41
N TYR A 236 18.16 -18.67 4.83
CA TYR A 236 17.81 -17.76 3.74
C TYR A 236 17.58 -18.50 2.42
N ASP A 237 18.35 -19.56 2.14
CA ASP A 237 18.18 -20.40 0.96
C ASP A 237 16.84 -21.15 0.97
N ALA A 238 16.39 -21.58 2.15
CA ALA A 238 15.10 -22.27 2.32
C ALA A 238 13.89 -21.32 2.33
N LEU A 239 14.08 -20.05 2.69
CA LEU A 239 12.98 -19.13 2.98
C LEU A 239 12.02 -18.89 1.81
N PRO A 240 12.45 -18.73 0.54
CA PRO A 240 11.53 -18.57 -0.59
C PRO A 240 10.51 -19.70 -0.70
N ALA A 241 10.95 -20.95 -0.50
CA ALA A 241 10.06 -22.11 -0.54
C ALA A 241 9.07 -22.12 0.64
N ILE A 242 9.50 -21.70 1.83
CA ILE A 242 8.63 -21.56 3.01
C ILE A 242 7.57 -20.48 2.79
N VAL A 243 7.96 -19.33 2.20
CA VAL A 243 6.99 -18.27 1.86
C VAL A 243 5.98 -18.79 0.83
N GLN A 244 6.43 -19.49 -0.21
CA GLN A 244 5.53 -20.08 -1.20
C GLN A 244 4.58 -21.11 -0.55
N GLU A 245 5.06 -21.96 0.36
CA GLU A 245 4.20 -22.90 1.11
C GLU A 245 3.05 -22.18 1.82
N TYR A 246 3.34 -21.06 2.50
CA TYR A 246 2.29 -20.31 3.20
C TYR A 246 1.39 -19.51 2.27
N MET A 247 1.90 -19.01 1.14
CA MET A 247 1.05 -18.49 0.06
C MET A 247 0.12 -19.58 -0.47
N ASP A 248 0.60 -20.81 -0.65
CA ASP A 248 -0.20 -21.94 -1.13
C ASP A 248 -1.29 -22.36 -0.11
N LYS A 249 -1.00 -22.27 1.20
CA LYS A 249 -2.02 -22.46 2.25
C LYS A 249 -3.11 -21.40 2.19
N VAL A 250 -2.74 -20.13 1.99
CA VAL A 250 -3.70 -19.05 1.76
C VAL A 250 -4.51 -19.33 0.50
N ASN A 251 -3.84 -19.63 -0.63
CA ASN A 251 -4.47 -19.97 -1.91
C ASN A 251 -5.50 -21.10 -1.78
N ALA A 252 -5.16 -22.16 -1.04
CA ALA A 252 -6.07 -23.27 -0.79
C ALA A 252 -7.32 -22.88 0.00
N LYS A 253 -7.21 -21.94 0.96
CA LYS A 253 -8.35 -21.47 1.77
C LYS A 253 -9.26 -20.50 1.01
N ILE A 254 -8.70 -19.62 0.18
CA ILE A 254 -9.46 -18.49 -0.43
C ILE A 254 -9.55 -18.51 -1.95
N GLY A 255 -8.98 -19.52 -2.61
CA GLY A 255 -9.07 -19.68 -4.07
C GLY A 255 -8.25 -18.66 -4.86
N THR A 256 -7.16 -18.16 -4.29
CA THR A 256 -6.19 -17.27 -4.95
C THR A 256 -5.02 -18.06 -5.54
N ASP A 257 -4.08 -17.37 -6.19
CA ASP A 257 -2.84 -17.96 -6.73
C ASP A 257 -1.64 -17.06 -6.38
N TYR A 258 -1.49 -16.61 -5.13
CA TYR A 258 -0.33 -15.83 -4.71
C TYR A 258 0.97 -16.60 -4.90
N LYS A 259 1.98 -15.93 -5.48
CA LYS A 259 3.34 -16.43 -5.69
C LYS A 259 4.34 -15.37 -5.28
N LEU A 260 5.61 -15.77 -5.14
CA LEU A 260 6.72 -14.84 -4.89
C LEU A 260 6.74 -13.71 -5.94
N PHE A 261 6.49 -14.09 -7.20
CA PHE A 261 6.27 -13.22 -8.34
C PHE A 261 5.06 -13.76 -9.12
N ASN A 262 4.02 -12.95 -9.33
CA ASN A 262 2.93 -13.30 -10.24
C ASN A 262 2.92 -12.40 -11.45
N TYR A 263 2.67 -13.04 -12.58
CA TYR A 263 2.38 -12.40 -13.84
C TYR A 263 0.89 -12.13 -14.02
N TYR A 264 0.56 -10.99 -14.64
CA TYR A 264 -0.76 -10.67 -15.15
C TYR A 264 -0.63 -10.01 -16.53
N GLY A 265 -1.43 -10.45 -17.50
CA GLY A 265 -1.45 -9.88 -18.85
C GLY A 265 -1.51 -10.93 -19.95
N ALA A 266 -1.20 -10.50 -21.17
CA ALA A 266 -1.25 -11.37 -22.34
C ALA A 266 -0.21 -12.51 -22.24
N PRO A 267 -0.59 -13.79 -22.40
CA PRO A 267 0.37 -14.90 -22.37
C PRO A 267 1.51 -14.77 -23.39
N ASP A 268 1.29 -14.01 -24.46
CA ASP A 268 2.25 -13.69 -25.52
C ASP A 268 2.68 -12.20 -25.51
N ALA A 269 2.75 -11.58 -24.33
CA ALA A 269 3.18 -10.20 -24.16
C ALA A 269 4.57 -9.93 -24.76
N ASP A 270 4.71 -8.83 -25.50
CA ASP A 270 6.00 -8.36 -26.03
C ASP A 270 6.68 -7.34 -25.11
N ARG A 271 5.90 -6.71 -24.22
CA ARG A 271 6.37 -5.73 -23.23
C ARG A 271 5.82 -6.04 -21.85
N VAL A 272 6.68 -6.00 -20.85
CA VAL A 272 6.32 -6.26 -19.44
C VAL A 272 6.82 -5.16 -18.52
N ILE A 273 6.02 -4.81 -17.52
CA ILE A 273 6.44 -4.01 -16.38
C ILE A 273 6.80 -4.92 -15.21
N VAL A 274 7.90 -4.68 -14.50
CA VAL A 274 8.18 -5.30 -13.20
C VAL A 274 8.03 -4.23 -12.13
N ALA A 275 7.13 -4.44 -11.18
CA ALA A 275 6.81 -3.42 -10.19
C ALA A 275 6.36 -4.03 -8.85
N MET A 276 6.30 -3.17 -7.84
CA MET A 276 6.00 -3.55 -6.46
C MET A 276 5.07 -2.50 -5.82
N GLY A 277 4.20 -2.95 -4.91
CA GLY A 277 3.22 -2.11 -4.24
C GLY A 277 1.99 -1.77 -5.07
N SER A 278 1.28 -0.73 -4.67
CA SER A 278 -0.06 -0.37 -5.16
C SER A 278 -0.16 -0.03 -6.63
N VAL A 279 0.95 0.34 -7.28
CA VAL A 279 0.98 0.62 -8.72
C VAL A 279 0.55 -0.60 -9.53
N ASN A 280 0.75 -1.82 -9.00
CA ASN A 280 0.44 -3.03 -9.72
C ASN A 280 -1.05 -3.14 -10.05
N ASP A 281 -1.94 -2.69 -9.16
CA ASP A 281 -3.38 -2.72 -9.42
C ASP A 281 -3.77 -1.70 -10.50
N THR A 282 -3.16 -0.51 -10.50
CA THR A 282 -3.31 0.46 -11.60
C THR A 282 -2.76 -0.10 -12.92
N ILE A 283 -1.64 -0.83 -12.89
CA ILE A 283 -1.07 -1.45 -14.08
C ILE A 283 -1.99 -2.54 -14.61
N GLU A 284 -2.53 -3.42 -13.77
CA GLU A 284 -3.50 -4.43 -14.20
C GLU A 284 -4.74 -3.81 -14.83
N GLU A 285 -5.32 -2.77 -14.21
CA GLU A 285 -6.46 -2.06 -14.78
C GLU A 285 -6.12 -1.45 -16.16
N THR A 286 -4.91 -0.92 -16.30
CA THR A 286 -4.42 -0.38 -17.59
C THR A 286 -4.19 -1.50 -18.62
N ILE A 287 -3.69 -2.66 -18.21
CA ILE A 287 -3.53 -3.84 -19.06
C ILE A 287 -4.87 -4.28 -19.60
N ASP A 288 -5.93 -4.34 -18.78
CA ASP A 288 -7.27 -4.71 -19.22
C ASP A 288 -7.79 -3.76 -20.31
N TYR A 289 -7.58 -2.46 -20.13
CA TYR A 289 -7.90 -1.44 -21.13
C TYR A 289 -7.12 -1.63 -22.43
N LEU A 290 -5.80 -1.87 -22.34
CA LEU A 290 -4.93 -2.04 -23.51
C LEU A 290 -5.18 -3.38 -24.24
N ALA A 291 -5.54 -4.43 -23.51
CA ALA A 291 -5.88 -5.73 -24.05
C ALA A 291 -7.14 -5.65 -24.94
N ALA A 292 -8.14 -4.84 -24.54
CA ALA A 292 -9.31 -4.55 -25.37
C ALA A 292 -8.95 -3.85 -26.69
N ALA A 293 -7.82 -3.12 -26.72
CA ALA A 293 -7.24 -2.52 -27.93
C ALA A 293 -6.26 -3.46 -28.67
N GLY A 294 -6.18 -4.73 -28.29
CA GLY A 294 -5.33 -5.74 -28.94
C GLY A 294 -3.84 -5.63 -28.61
N LYS A 295 -3.45 -4.86 -27.58
CA LYS A 295 -2.05 -4.74 -27.15
C LYS A 295 -1.64 -5.95 -26.31
N LYS A 296 -0.40 -6.39 -26.51
CA LYS A 296 0.20 -7.56 -25.84
C LYS A 296 1.14 -7.14 -24.72
N VAL A 297 0.56 -6.72 -23.61
CA VAL A 297 1.31 -6.19 -22.46
C VAL A 297 1.06 -7.00 -21.20
N GLY A 298 1.98 -6.92 -20.24
CA GLY A 298 1.81 -7.56 -18.94
C GLY A 298 2.60 -6.91 -17.81
N VAL A 299 2.40 -7.42 -16.61
CA VAL A 299 3.10 -7.02 -15.39
C VAL A 299 3.53 -8.23 -14.59
N VAL A 300 4.75 -8.20 -14.07
CA VAL A 300 5.19 -9.11 -13.00
C VAL A 300 5.17 -8.31 -11.71
N LYS A 301 4.23 -8.65 -10.80
CA LYS A 301 4.21 -8.04 -9.48
C LYS A 301 5.16 -8.78 -8.53
N VAL A 302 6.02 -8.03 -7.88
CA VAL A 302 6.96 -8.55 -6.88
C VAL A 302 6.27 -8.58 -5.52
N ARG A 303 6.12 -9.78 -4.93
CA ARG A 303 5.60 -9.94 -3.56
C ARG A 303 6.76 -10.13 -2.61
N LEU A 304 7.51 -11.22 -2.76
CA LEU A 304 8.72 -11.45 -1.98
C LEU A 304 9.91 -10.76 -2.65
N TYR A 305 10.26 -9.57 -2.16
CA TYR A 305 11.42 -8.82 -2.64
C TYR A 305 12.73 -9.33 -2.04
N ARG A 306 12.71 -9.78 -0.78
CA ARG A 306 13.86 -10.42 -0.13
C ARG A 306 13.43 -11.66 0.65
N PRO A 307 14.15 -12.79 0.54
CA PRO A 307 15.23 -13.07 -0.42
C PRO A 307 14.73 -13.04 -1.87
N PHE A 308 15.55 -12.50 -2.79
CA PHE A 308 15.16 -12.33 -4.18
C PHE A 308 15.35 -13.66 -4.94
N CYS A 309 14.25 -14.36 -5.25
CA CYS A 309 14.31 -15.63 -5.96
C CYS A 309 14.37 -15.41 -7.48
N ALA A 310 15.59 -15.39 -8.04
CA ALA A 310 15.82 -15.15 -9.47
C ALA A 310 15.06 -16.14 -10.36
N GLN A 311 15.03 -17.42 -10.00
CA GLN A 311 14.32 -18.44 -10.78
C GLN A 311 12.81 -18.17 -10.83
N ALA A 312 12.20 -17.80 -9.70
CA ALA A 312 10.76 -17.48 -9.66
C ALA A 312 10.42 -16.24 -10.50
N LEU A 313 11.32 -15.26 -10.61
CA LEU A 313 11.16 -14.14 -11.55
C LEU A 313 11.20 -14.62 -13.01
N VAL A 314 12.21 -15.43 -13.37
CA VAL A 314 12.38 -15.97 -14.72
C VAL A 314 11.16 -16.80 -15.14
N ASP A 315 10.62 -17.59 -14.23
CA ASP A 315 9.44 -18.44 -14.47
C ASP A 315 8.16 -17.62 -14.65
N ALA A 316 8.08 -16.42 -14.05
CA ALA A 316 6.94 -15.54 -14.17
C ALA A 316 6.93 -14.74 -15.49
N ILE A 317 8.07 -14.51 -16.14
CA ILE A 317 8.15 -13.71 -17.36
C ILE A 317 7.78 -14.58 -18.58
N PRO A 318 6.83 -14.17 -19.45
CA PRO A 318 6.55 -14.88 -20.70
C PRO A 318 7.73 -14.90 -21.68
N ASP A 319 7.88 -16.01 -22.42
CA ASP A 319 8.99 -16.20 -23.37
C ASP A 319 9.01 -15.19 -24.54
N SER A 320 7.86 -14.58 -24.85
CA SER A 320 7.69 -13.62 -25.94
C SER A 320 8.22 -12.22 -25.65
N VAL A 321 8.63 -11.94 -24.41
CA VAL A 321 8.99 -10.60 -23.96
C VAL A 321 10.25 -10.09 -24.66
N LYS A 322 10.18 -8.85 -25.14
CA LYS A 322 11.27 -8.15 -25.84
C LYS A 322 11.73 -6.89 -25.10
N TYR A 323 10.87 -6.33 -24.26
CA TYR A 323 11.16 -5.15 -23.45
C TYR A 323 10.63 -5.31 -22.03
N ILE A 324 11.46 -4.96 -21.06
CA ILE A 324 11.11 -4.93 -19.65
C ILE A 324 11.31 -3.49 -19.14
N ASN A 325 10.28 -2.94 -18.52
CA ASN A 325 10.38 -1.67 -17.79
C ASN A 325 10.27 -1.98 -16.29
N VAL A 326 11.33 -1.71 -15.53
CA VAL A 326 11.29 -1.88 -14.07
C VAL A 326 10.91 -0.56 -13.43
N LEU A 327 9.89 -0.57 -12.57
CA LEU A 327 9.39 0.61 -11.89
C LEU A 327 9.76 0.57 -10.40
N ASP A 328 10.65 1.47 -10.01
CA ASP A 328 11.07 1.67 -8.63
C ASP A 328 10.36 2.87 -8.00
N ARG A 329 9.76 2.66 -6.83
CA ARG A 329 9.12 3.72 -6.04
C ARG A 329 10.11 4.37 -5.08
N THR A 330 11.33 4.64 -5.55
CA THR A 330 12.40 5.24 -4.74
C THR A 330 13.38 6.01 -5.63
N LYS A 331 14.35 6.69 -5.02
CA LYS A 331 15.49 7.29 -5.72
C LYS A 331 16.74 7.09 -4.87
N GLU A 332 17.77 6.47 -5.45
CA GLU A 332 19.11 6.40 -4.88
C GLU A 332 20.05 7.33 -5.67
N PRO A 333 20.30 8.58 -5.20
CA PRO A 333 21.14 9.53 -5.94
C PRO A 333 22.55 8.99 -6.15
N GLY A 334 23.04 9.03 -7.40
CA GLY A 334 24.38 8.56 -7.76
C GLY A 334 24.49 7.05 -8.03
N SER A 335 23.43 6.28 -7.81
CA SER A 335 23.40 4.85 -8.14
C SER A 335 23.41 4.61 -9.66
N LEU A 336 23.88 3.42 -10.07
CA LEU A 336 23.77 2.97 -11.45
C LEU A 336 22.32 2.71 -11.87
N GLY A 337 21.47 2.38 -10.91
CA GLY A 337 20.03 2.18 -11.05
C GLY A 337 19.42 1.90 -9.68
N GLU A 338 18.11 1.88 -9.65
CA GLU A 338 17.32 1.71 -8.44
C GLU A 338 17.28 0.24 -7.99
N PRO A 339 16.95 -0.06 -6.73
CA PRO A 339 17.15 -1.38 -6.15
C PRO A 339 16.47 -2.52 -6.92
N LEU A 340 15.18 -2.39 -7.27
CA LEU A 340 14.47 -3.45 -7.98
C LEU A 340 15.03 -3.61 -9.40
N TYR A 341 15.31 -2.51 -10.09
CA TYR A 341 15.98 -2.56 -11.39
C TYR A 341 17.32 -3.31 -11.33
N LEU A 342 18.17 -3.03 -10.33
CA LEU A 342 19.46 -3.71 -10.20
C LEU A 342 19.30 -5.21 -9.95
N ASP A 343 18.34 -5.62 -9.13
CA ASP A 343 18.06 -7.03 -8.86
C ASP A 343 17.51 -7.75 -10.10
N VAL A 344 16.62 -7.11 -10.86
CA VAL A 344 16.09 -7.67 -12.11
C VAL A 344 17.21 -7.86 -13.13
N VAL A 345 18.08 -6.87 -13.31
CA VAL A 345 19.25 -6.98 -14.21
C VAL A 345 20.15 -8.14 -13.77
N ALA A 346 20.43 -8.27 -12.47
CA ALA A 346 21.26 -9.35 -11.95
C ALA A 346 20.61 -10.73 -12.12
N ALA A 347 19.30 -10.83 -11.86
CA ALA A 347 18.55 -12.09 -11.91
C ALA A 347 18.35 -12.62 -13.34
N LEU A 348 18.23 -11.73 -14.33
CA LEU A 348 18.06 -12.13 -15.72
C LEU A 348 19.37 -12.43 -16.45
N LYS A 349 20.51 -12.06 -15.86
CA LYS A 349 21.82 -12.27 -16.46
C LYS A 349 22.12 -13.76 -16.67
N GLY A 350 22.50 -14.13 -17.89
CA GLY A 350 22.79 -15.52 -18.26
C GLY A 350 21.55 -16.42 -18.38
N THR A 351 20.34 -15.84 -18.32
CA THR A 351 19.07 -16.56 -18.56
C THR A 351 18.62 -16.38 -20.01
N LYS A 352 17.47 -16.96 -20.37
CA LYS A 352 16.82 -16.73 -21.68
C LYS A 352 16.47 -15.26 -21.95
N PHE A 353 16.45 -14.41 -20.93
CA PHE A 353 16.14 -12.98 -21.03
C PHE A 353 17.37 -12.06 -20.99
N ASP A 354 18.59 -12.60 -20.99
CA ASP A 354 19.84 -11.80 -20.91
C ASP A 354 19.95 -10.73 -22.03
N GLY A 355 19.40 -11.03 -23.21
CA GLY A 355 19.37 -10.10 -24.36
C GLY A 355 18.16 -9.16 -24.40
N VAL A 356 17.21 -9.26 -23.46
CA VAL A 356 16.01 -8.41 -23.42
C VAL A 356 16.39 -7.02 -22.94
N LYS A 357 15.86 -5.97 -23.58
CA LYS A 357 16.12 -4.60 -23.16
C LYS A 357 15.39 -4.30 -21.86
N ILE A 358 16.14 -3.89 -20.83
CA ILE A 358 15.62 -3.53 -19.51
C ILE A 358 15.81 -2.02 -19.28
N ASN A 359 14.74 -1.29 -19.02
CA ASN A 359 14.77 0.13 -18.66
C ASN A 359 14.48 0.32 -17.16
N SER A 360 15.05 1.36 -16.55
CA SER A 360 14.75 1.81 -15.18
C SER A 360 13.82 3.02 -15.17
N GLY A 361 12.68 2.90 -14.51
CA GLY A 361 11.72 3.98 -14.30
C GLY A 361 11.52 4.28 -12.83
N ARG A 362 11.42 5.57 -12.49
CA ARG A 362 10.98 6.00 -11.16
C ARG A 362 9.57 6.58 -11.20
N TYR A 363 8.79 6.28 -10.18
CA TYR A 363 7.40 6.73 -10.07
C TYR A 363 7.01 6.98 -8.61
N GLY A 364 5.91 7.71 -8.37
CA GLY A 364 5.19 7.64 -7.10
C GLY A 364 5.91 8.16 -5.85
N LEU A 365 7.06 8.82 -5.98
CA LEU A 365 7.81 9.40 -4.84
C LEU A 365 6.91 10.36 -4.06
N GLY A 366 6.85 10.21 -2.73
CA GLY A 366 5.98 11.01 -1.86
C GLY A 366 4.50 11.00 -2.25
N SER A 367 3.94 9.82 -2.58
CA SER A 367 2.58 9.63 -3.11
C SER A 367 2.24 10.48 -4.34
N LYS A 368 3.21 10.77 -5.22
CA LYS A 368 2.89 11.36 -6.52
C LYS A 368 1.89 10.46 -7.26
N ASP A 369 0.77 11.06 -7.71
CA ASP A 369 -0.30 10.32 -8.38
C ASP A 369 0.22 9.64 -9.66
N THR A 370 0.00 8.32 -9.74
CA THR A 370 0.47 7.48 -10.83
C THR A 370 -0.74 6.94 -11.57
N THR A 371 -1.01 7.48 -12.75
CA THR A 371 -2.27 7.28 -13.46
C THR A 371 -2.15 6.25 -14.59
N PRO A 372 -3.27 5.70 -15.08
CA PRO A 372 -3.27 4.81 -16.24
C PRO A 372 -2.57 5.38 -17.48
N ALA A 373 -2.75 6.68 -17.76
CA ALA A 373 -2.08 7.34 -18.88
C ALA A 373 -0.54 7.34 -18.75
N GLN A 374 -0.03 7.46 -17.51
CA GLN A 374 1.40 7.34 -17.26
C GLN A 374 1.88 5.90 -17.44
N VAL A 375 1.08 4.90 -17.05
CA VAL A 375 1.40 3.47 -17.28
C VAL A 375 1.45 3.16 -18.78
N VAL A 376 0.52 3.72 -19.58
CA VAL A 376 0.59 3.61 -21.06
C VAL A 376 1.91 4.17 -21.58
N ALA A 377 2.34 5.35 -21.11
CA ALA A 377 3.62 5.93 -21.51
C ALA A 377 4.82 5.03 -21.16
N VAL A 378 4.75 4.27 -20.05
CA VAL A 378 5.78 3.28 -19.71
C VAL A 378 5.78 2.11 -20.70
N PHE A 379 4.61 1.57 -21.04
CA PHE A 379 4.53 0.50 -22.04
C PHE A 379 5.02 0.96 -23.42
N GLU A 380 4.82 2.23 -23.78
CA GLU A 380 5.27 2.80 -25.06
C GLU A 380 6.74 3.26 -25.04
N ASN A 381 7.40 3.25 -23.88
CA ASN A 381 8.78 3.70 -23.76
C ASN A 381 9.79 2.66 -24.29
N GLU A 382 10.30 2.92 -25.48
CA GLU A 382 11.44 2.20 -26.06
C GLU A 382 12.72 3.04 -26.06
N ALA A 383 12.59 4.36 -25.93
CA ALA A 383 13.67 5.32 -26.19
C ALA A 383 14.52 5.65 -24.97
N LYS A 384 13.92 5.82 -23.77
CA LYS A 384 14.64 6.28 -22.57
C LYS A 384 15.00 5.09 -21.66
N PRO A 385 16.29 4.71 -21.55
CA PRO A 385 16.71 3.63 -20.65
C PRO A 385 16.54 3.96 -19.17
N LYS A 386 16.58 5.25 -18.83
CA LYS A 386 16.30 5.79 -17.50
C LYS A 386 15.24 6.87 -17.63
N PHE A 387 14.18 6.79 -16.85
CA PHE A 387 13.07 7.74 -16.97
C PHE A 387 12.35 8.01 -15.64
N THR A 388 11.47 9.01 -15.65
CA THR A 388 10.52 9.31 -14.57
C THR A 388 9.11 9.43 -15.13
N ILE A 389 8.09 9.17 -14.32
CA ILE A 389 6.69 9.45 -14.62
C ILE A 389 6.05 10.29 -13.50
N GLY A 390 5.00 11.03 -13.83
CA GLY A 390 4.25 11.86 -12.87
C GLY A 390 4.86 13.25 -12.59
N ILE A 391 5.92 13.63 -13.31
CA ILE A 391 6.53 14.97 -13.26
C ILE A 391 6.87 15.44 -14.68
N VAL A 392 7.10 16.75 -14.83
CA VAL A 392 7.79 17.32 -15.98
C VAL A 392 9.21 17.64 -15.53
N ASP A 393 10.19 16.94 -16.09
CA ASP A 393 11.61 17.17 -15.83
C ASP A 393 12.23 17.89 -17.03
N ASP A 394 12.18 19.22 -16.98
CA ASP A 394 12.74 20.15 -17.96
C ASP A 394 14.23 20.48 -17.72
N VAL A 395 14.84 19.87 -16.70
CA VAL A 395 16.27 20.04 -16.37
C VAL A 395 17.10 18.90 -16.92
N THR A 396 16.73 17.64 -16.62
CA THR A 396 17.46 16.45 -17.08
C THR A 396 16.74 15.68 -18.18
N GLY A 397 15.51 16.05 -18.53
CA GLY A 397 14.77 15.46 -19.64
C GLY A 397 14.37 13.99 -19.43
N LEU A 398 14.34 13.51 -18.18
CA LEU A 398 14.08 12.10 -17.88
C LEU A 398 12.59 11.76 -17.89
N SER A 399 11.70 12.74 -17.71
CA SER A 399 10.26 12.49 -17.68
C SER A 399 9.74 11.97 -19.02
N LEU A 400 8.90 10.95 -19.00
CA LEU A 400 8.16 10.52 -20.18
C LEU A 400 7.04 11.52 -20.50
N GLU A 401 6.77 11.70 -21.79
CA GLU A 401 5.58 12.42 -22.22
C GLU A 401 4.34 11.57 -21.93
N VAL A 402 3.30 12.21 -21.42
CA VAL A 402 2.05 11.54 -21.04
C VAL A 402 0.97 12.01 -21.99
N GLY A 403 0.24 11.04 -22.55
CA GLY A 403 -0.91 11.30 -23.41
C GLY A 403 -2.10 11.92 -22.66
N ALA A 404 -3.23 12.02 -23.35
CA ALA A 404 -4.46 12.51 -22.75
C ALA A 404 -4.89 11.62 -21.56
N PRO A 405 -5.56 12.18 -20.53
CA PRO A 405 -6.13 11.40 -19.44
C PRO A 405 -7.05 10.28 -19.95
N LEU A 406 -6.94 9.10 -19.35
CA LEU A 406 -7.71 7.91 -19.70
C LEU A 406 -8.70 7.55 -18.59
N VAL A 407 -9.83 6.96 -18.98
CA VAL A 407 -10.77 6.32 -18.05
C VAL A 407 -10.65 4.81 -18.25
N THR A 408 -9.97 4.15 -17.32
CA THR A 408 -9.74 2.69 -17.34
C THR A 408 -10.53 1.95 -16.26
N THR A 409 -11.25 2.68 -15.40
CA THR A 409 -12.09 2.08 -14.37
C THR A 409 -13.10 1.11 -15.00
N PRO A 410 -13.37 -0.05 -14.39
CA PRO A 410 -14.31 -1.02 -14.95
C PRO A 410 -15.68 -0.41 -15.27
N GLU A 411 -16.29 -0.83 -16.38
CA GLU A 411 -17.63 -0.38 -16.77
C GLU A 411 -18.65 -0.55 -15.63
N GLY A 412 -19.48 0.48 -15.42
CA GLY A 412 -20.45 0.54 -14.33
C GLY A 412 -19.90 1.04 -12.99
N THR A 413 -18.61 1.44 -12.94
CA THR A 413 -18.03 2.09 -11.75
C THR A 413 -18.50 3.54 -11.65
N ILE A 414 -19.07 3.91 -10.51
CA ILE A 414 -19.50 5.26 -10.19
C ILE A 414 -18.36 5.94 -9.43
N ASN A 415 -17.83 7.01 -10.02
CA ASN A 415 -16.77 7.83 -9.46
C ASN A 415 -17.37 9.12 -8.86
N CYS A 416 -17.19 9.34 -7.56
CA CYS A 416 -17.70 10.50 -6.85
C CYS A 416 -16.55 11.31 -6.24
N LYS A 417 -16.58 12.64 -6.40
CA LYS A 417 -15.60 13.55 -5.79
C LYS A 417 -16.29 14.59 -4.92
N PHE A 418 -15.80 14.77 -3.70
CA PHE A 418 -16.38 15.71 -2.73
C PHE A 418 -15.33 16.70 -2.29
N TRP A 419 -15.63 17.98 -2.45
CA TRP A 419 -14.77 19.09 -2.07
C TRP A 419 -15.31 19.73 -0.80
N GLY A 420 -14.63 19.46 0.32
CA GLY A 420 -14.98 19.93 1.65
C GLY A 420 -13.93 20.88 2.23
N LEU A 421 -14.34 21.64 3.24
CA LEU A 421 -13.46 22.44 4.09
C LEU A 421 -12.97 21.60 5.27
N GLY A 422 -11.70 21.76 5.67
CA GLY A 422 -11.16 21.10 6.85
C GLY A 422 -12.04 21.34 8.09
N ALA A 423 -12.47 20.25 8.72
CA ALA A 423 -13.40 20.19 9.86
C ALA A 423 -14.89 20.51 9.57
N ASP A 424 -15.35 20.50 8.32
CA ASP A 424 -16.78 20.66 7.99
C ASP A 424 -17.62 19.38 8.09
N GLY A 425 -16.98 18.22 8.31
CA GLY A 425 -17.63 16.91 8.43
C GLY A 425 -17.68 16.09 7.13
N THR A 426 -17.27 16.63 5.98
CA THR A 426 -17.32 15.96 4.66
C THR A 426 -16.62 14.61 4.66
N VAL A 427 -15.38 14.56 5.14
CA VAL A 427 -14.60 13.31 5.20
C VAL A 427 -15.29 12.27 6.08
N GLY A 428 -15.85 12.68 7.22
CA GLY A 428 -16.56 11.80 8.14
C GLY A 428 -17.83 11.23 7.50
N ALA A 429 -18.64 12.08 6.88
CA ALA A 429 -19.84 11.69 6.14
C ALA A 429 -19.51 10.72 4.99
N ASN A 430 -18.41 10.94 4.28
CA ASN A 430 -17.96 10.07 3.20
C ASN A 430 -17.47 8.71 3.70
N LYS A 431 -16.69 8.66 4.79
CA LYS A 431 -16.31 7.40 5.45
C LYS A 431 -17.55 6.62 5.89
N ASN A 432 -18.56 7.30 6.41
CA ASN A 432 -19.82 6.68 6.80
C ASN A 432 -20.61 6.18 5.59
N SER A 433 -20.71 6.97 4.52
CA SER A 433 -21.39 6.61 3.26
C SER A 433 -20.78 5.36 2.64
N ILE A 434 -19.46 5.24 2.67
CA ILE A 434 -18.74 4.07 2.16
C ILE A 434 -19.02 2.82 2.98
N LYS A 435 -19.10 2.94 4.30
CA LYS A 435 -19.54 1.84 5.17
C LYS A 435 -20.99 1.46 4.91
N ILE A 436 -21.90 2.44 4.79
CA ILE A 436 -23.32 2.17 4.49
C ILE A 436 -23.44 1.42 3.17
N ILE A 437 -22.82 1.91 2.09
CA ILE A 437 -22.91 1.28 0.78
C ILE A 437 -22.20 -0.07 0.77
N GLY A 438 -20.98 -0.15 1.32
CA GLY A 438 -20.20 -1.37 1.37
C GLY A 438 -20.87 -2.47 2.20
N ASP A 439 -21.44 -2.14 3.35
CA ASP A 439 -21.99 -3.12 4.29
C ASP A 439 -23.44 -3.51 3.97
N ASN A 440 -24.19 -2.70 3.21
CA ASN A 440 -25.61 -2.95 2.89
C ASN A 440 -25.88 -3.21 1.39
N THR A 441 -24.84 -3.33 0.57
CA THR A 441 -24.97 -3.71 -0.85
C THR A 441 -23.89 -4.70 -1.25
N ASP A 442 -24.06 -5.37 -2.39
CA ASP A 442 -23.03 -6.26 -2.97
C ASP A 442 -21.96 -5.52 -3.77
N MET A 443 -21.99 -4.18 -3.78
CA MET A 443 -20.98 -3.40 -4.49
C MET A 443 -19.64 -3.41 -3.75
N TYR A 444 -18.56 -3.40 -4.52
CA TYR A 444 -17.25 -2.97 -4.05
C TYR A 444 -17.30 -1.46 -3.80
N ALA A 445 -16.66 -1.04 -2.72
CA ALA A 445 -16.54 0.36 -2.33
C ALA A 445 -15.06 0.68 -2.10
N GLN A 446 -14.62 1.84 -2.61
CA GLN A 446 -13.27 2.36 -2.41
C GLN A 446 -13.34 3.83 -1.97
N ALA A 447 -12.48 4.22 -1.05
CA ALA A 447 -12.29 5.60 -0.60
C ALA A 447 -10.83 5.99 -0.58
N TYR A 448 -10.55 7.20 -1.04
CA TYR A 448 -9.30 7.87 -0.75
C TYR A 448 -9.58 9.33 -0.37
N PHE A 449 -8.86 9.84 0.62
CA PHE A 449 -9.05 11.20 1.14
C PHE A 449 -7.75 11.97 0.98
N ASP A 450 -7.78 13.01 0.16
CA ASP A 450 -6.67 13.93 -0.03
C ASP A 450 -6.88 15.15 0.87
N TYR A 451 -5.88 15.43 1.72
CA TYR A 451 -5.94 16.44 2.76
C TYR A 451 -4.91 17.54 2.50
N ASP A 452 -5.30 18.79 2.75
CA ASP A 452 -4.36 19.90 2.84
C ASP A 452 -3.47 19.76 4.11
N SER A 453 -2.25 20.29 4.02
CA SER A 453 -1.32 20.52 5.13
C SER A 453 -1.90 21.41 6.25
N LYS A 454 -2.89 22.24 5.96
CA LYS A 454 -3.52 23.15 6.92
C LYS A 454 -4.44 22.39 7.87
N LYS A 455 -4.12 22.42 9.17
CA LYS A 455 -4.92 21.81 10.25
C LYS A 455 -6.38 22.30 10.33
N SER A 456 -6.64 23.54 9.90
CA SER A 456 -7.96 24.17 9.89
C SER A 456 -8.14 24.98 8.61
N GLY A 457 -9.34 24.91 8.02
CA GLY A 457 -9.69 25.70 6.83
C GLY A 457 -8.97 25.30 5.54
N GLY A 458 -8.22 24.20 5.55
CA GLY A 458 -7.63 23.60 4.35
C GLY A 458 -8.70 22.96 3.45
N VAL A 459 -8.34 22.67 2.20
CA VAL A 459 -9.21 21.92 1.29
C VAL A 459 -9.10 20.43 1.60
N THR A 460 -10.22 19.73 1.52
CA THR A 460 -10.25 18.26 1.55
C THR A 460 -10.96 17.75 0.30
N MET A 461 -10.36 16.77 -0.36
CA MET A 461 -10.95 16.12 -1.53
C MET A 461 -11.16 14.65 -1.20
N SER A 462 -12.41 14.20 -1.20
CA SER A 462 -12.73 12.79 -1.04
C SER A 462 -12.98 12.17 -2.41
N HIS A 463 -12.35 11.04 -2.68
CA HIS A 463 -12.47 10.26 -3.91
C HIS A 463 -13.13 8.93 -3.56
N LEU A 464 -14.36 8.74 -4.04
CA LEU A 464 -15.17 7.58 -3.74
C LEU A 464 -15.46 6.83 -5.03
N ARG A 465 -15.30 5.51 -5.02
CA ARG A 465 -15.69 4.65 -6.13
C ARG A 465 -16.60 3.54 -5.65
N PHE A 466 -17.63 3.24 -6.43
CA PHE A 466 -18.55 2.14 -6.19
C PHE A 466 -18.76 1.35 -7.47
N GLY A 467 -18.71 0.02 -7.41
CA GLY A 467 -18.83 -0.80 -8.61
C GLY A 467 -19.22 -2.23 -8.30
N LYS A 468 -19.73 -2.94 -9.31
CA LYS A 468 -20.04 -4.38 -9.21
C LYS A 468 -18.81 -5.28 -9.43
N LYS A 469 -17.71 -4.71 -9.89
CA LYS A 469 -16.42 -5.37 -10.10
C LYS A 469 -15.41 -4.87 -9.07
N PRO A 470 -14.39 -5.66 -8.72
CA PRO A 470 -13.29 -5.20 -7.87
C PRO A 470 -12.68 -3.90 -8.40
N ILE A 471 -12.38 -2.98 -7.50
CA ILE A 471 -11.87 -1.64 -7.83
C ILE A 471 -10.35 -1.65 -7.63
N LYS A 472 -9.59 -1.60 -8.74
CA LYS A 472 -8.13 -1.60 -8.77
C LYS A 472 -7.52 -0.20 -8.92
N SER A 473 -8.37 0.83 -8.86
CA SER A 473 -8.01 2.20 -9.23
C SER A 473 -7.23 2.92 -8.11
N THR A 474 -5.98 2.53 -7.88
CA THR A 474 -5.08 3.08 -6.84
C THR A 474 -4.50 4.46 -7.22
N TYR A 475 -5.33 5.33 -7.79
CA TYR A 475 -5.02 6.69 -8.25
C TYR A 475 -6.22 7.63 -8.00
N LEU A 476 -6.02 8.94 -8.10
CA LEU A 476 -7.07 9.94 -7.88
C LEU A 476 -8.16 9.93 -8.98
N ILE A 477 -9.37 10.38 -8.64
CA ILE A 477 -10.44 10.56 -9.65
C ILE A 477 -10.20 11.87 -10.41
N HIS A 478 -9.98 11.72 -11.72
CA HIS A 478 -9.87 12.83 -12.69
C HIS A 478 -11.11 12.96 -13.60
N LYS A 479 -11.93 11.92 -13.66
CA LYS A 479 -13.25 11.91 -14.33
C LYS A 479 -14.31 11.30 -13.41
N ALA A 480 -15.30 12.09 -13.03
CA ALA A 480 -16.31 11.79 -12.02
C ALA A 480 -17.72 11.76 -12.61
N ASN A 481 -18.56 10.86 -12.11
CA ASN A 481 -20.01 10.83 -12.37
C ASN A 481 -20.75 11.84 -11.48
N PHE A 482 -20.21 12.10 -10.28
CA PHE A 482 -20.78 13.00 -9.30
C PHE A 482 -19.68 13.86 -8.68
N VAL A 483 -19.89 15.18 -8.65
CA VAL A 483 -19.02 16.13 -7.95
C VAL A 483 -19.86 16.96 -7.00
N ALA A 484 -19.48 16.99 -5.72
CA ALA A 484 -20.08 17.88 -4.72
C ALA A 484 -19.07 18.93 -4.26
N CYS A 485 -19.53 20.17 -4.17
CA CYS A 485 -18.80 21.30 -3.62
C CYS A 485 -19.51 21.80 -2.37
N HIS A 486 -18.96 21.52 -1.20
CA HIS A 486 -19.58 21.86 0.09
C HIS A 486 -19.22 23.28 0.56
N ASN A 487 -18.26 23.95 -0.11
CA ASN A 487 -17.86 25.31 0.17
C ASN A 487 -17.92 26.17 -1.12
N PRO A 488 -18.86 27.14 -1.23
CA PRO A 488 -19.07 27.88 -2.46
C PRO A 488 -17.87 28.75 -2.87
N SER A 489 -16.97 29.08 -1.94
CA SER A 489 -15.75 29.83 -2.26
C SER A 489 -14.78 29.08 -3.18
N TYR A 490 -14.95 27.78 -3.33
CA TYR A 490 -14.09 26.92 -4.16
C TYR A 490 -14.42 27.00 -5.65
N VAL A 491 -15.64 27.37 -6.02
CA VAL A 491 -16.07 27.43 -7.43
C VAL A 491 -15.22 28.41 -8.24
N ASN A 492 -14.72 29.48 -7.62
CA ASN A 492 -13.84 30.47 -8.25
C ASN A 492 -12.35 30.13 -8.14
N LYS A 493 -11.98 29.06 -7.43
CA LYS A 493 -10.59 28.73 -7.08
C LYS A 493 -10.10 27.43 -7.72
N TYR A 494 -11.00 26.47 -7.92
CA TYR A 494 -10.65 25.12 -8.36
C TYR A 494 -11.53 24.68 -9.55
N ASN A 495 -10.91 23.96 -10.48
CA ASN A 495 -11.58 23.39 -11.64
C ASN A 495 -12.23 22.05 -11.27
N MET A 496 -13.37 22.10 -10.58
CA MET A 496 -14.05 20.90 -10.07
C MET A 496 -15.06 20.34 -11.09
N VAL A 497 -15.77 21.24 -11.79
CA VAL A 497 -16.88 20.86 -12.67
C VAL A 497 -16.37 20.23 -13.96
N GLN A 498 -15.19 20.65 -14.43
CA GLN A 498 -14.53 20.12 -15.64
C GLN A 498 -14.06 18.66 -15.51
N GLU A 499 -14.04 18.15 -14.28
CA GLU A 499 -13.77 16.74 -13.99
C GLU A 499 -15.02 15.87 -14.14
N LEU A 500 -16.21 16.43 -14.38
CA LEU A 500 -17.40 15.62 -14.65
C LEU A 500 -17.32 14.98 -16.04
N VAL A 501 -17.92 13.79 -16.14
CA VAL A 501 -18.33 13.21 -17.42
C VAL A 501 -19.60 13.88 -17.93
N ASP A 502 -19.85 13.80 -19.24
CA ASP A 502 -21.08 14.31 -19.85
C ASP A 502 -22.32 13.67 -19.20
N GLY A 503 -23.35 14.49 -18.93
CA GLY A 503 -24.55 14.05 -18.20
C GLY A 503 -24.33 13.80 -16.69
N GLY A 504 -23.13 14.06 -16.18
CA GLY A 504 -22.75 13.93 -14.78
C GLY A 504 -23.51 14.89 -13.87
N THR A 505 -23.39 14.71 -12.55
CA THR A 505 -24.12 15.50 -11.55
C THR A 505 -23.19 16.42 -10.77
N PHE A 506 -23.52 17.70 -10.72
CA PHE A 506 -22.84 18.68 -9.89
C PHE A 506 -23.76 19.14 -8.76
N LEU A 507 -23.34 18.98 -7.51
CA LEU A 507 -24.04 19.48 -6.32
C LEU A 507 -23.23 20.62 -5.70
N LEU A 508 -23.83 21.81 -5.57
CA LEU A 508 -23.21 22.96 -4.94
C LEU A 508 -23.97 23.38 -3.68
N ASN A 509 -23.27 23.40 -2.54
CA ASN A 509 -23.78 24.04 -1.33
C ASN A 509 -23.55 25.56 -1.42
N CYS A 510 -24.60 26.34 -1.61
CA CYS A 510 -24.54 27.80 -1.67
C CYS A 510 -25.88 28.45 -1.26
N PRO A 511 -25.84 29.68 -0.72
CA PRO A 511 -27.05 30.45 -0.40
C PRO A 511 -27.64 31.19 -1.61
N TRP A 512 -27.08 31.00 -2.81
CA TRP A 512 -27.42 31.79 -4.00
C TRP A 512 -28.76 31.37 -4.60
N THR A 513 -29.58 32.38 -4.93
CA THR A 513 -30.78 32.21 -5.77
C THR A 513 -30.41 31.92 -7.23
N ALA A 514 -31.40 31.50 -8.03
CA ALA A 514 -31.19 31.23 -9.47
C ALA A 514 -30.61 32.43 -10.24
N GLU A 515 -31.01 33.66 -9.89
CA GLU A 515 -30.47 34.89 -10.50
C GLU A 515 -29.04 35.19 -10.04
N GLU A 516 -28.71 34.88 -8.78
CA GLU A 516 -27.37 35.11 -8.22
C GLU A 516 -26.35 34.08 -8.71
N LEU A 517 -26.79 32.87 -9.09
CA LEU A 517 -25.93 31.88 -9.73
C LEU A 517 -25.29 32.44 -11.00
N ASP A 518 -26.03 33.23 -11.78
CA ASP A 518 -25.50 33.87 -12.98
C ASP A 518 -24.41 34.91 -12.63
N LYS A 519 -24.45 35.51 -11.44
CA LYS A 519 -23.41 36.47 -11.02
C LYS A 519 -22.17 35.79 -10.43
N HIS A 520 -22.37 34.68 -9.71
CA HIS A 520 -21.30 34.07 -8.92
C HIS A 520 -20.57 32.91 -9.60
N LEU A 521 -21.20 32.22 -10.55
CA LEU A 521 -20.54 31.14 -11.27
C LEU A 521 -19.57 31.72 -12.33
N PRO A 522 -18.30 31.25 -12.38
CA PRO A 522 -17.40 31.58 -13.47
C PRO A 522 -17.99 31.20 -14.83
N GLY A 523 -17.72 32.02 -15.85
CA GLY A 523 -18.15 31.74 -17.23
C GLY A 523 -17.69 30.36 -17.72
N GLN A 524 -16.47 29.93 -17.36
CA GLN A 524 -15.96 28.60 -17.69
C GLN A 524 -16.78 27.45 -17.07
N VAL A 525 -17.31 27.65 -15.86
CA VAL A 525 -18.13 26.64 -15.18
C VAL A 525 -19.50 26.56 -15.83
N LYS A 526 -20.13 27.70 -16.10
CA LYS A 526 -21.42 27.74 -16.81
C LYS A 526 -21.33 27.11 -18.20
N ALA A 527 -20.28 27.46 -18.95
CA ALA A 527 -20.05 26.90 -20.28
C ALA A 527 -19.88 25.39 -20.22
N PHE A 528 -19.11 24.86 -19.26
CA PHE A 528 -18.96 23.42 -19.09
C PHE A 528 -20.29 22.74 -18.72
N ILE A 529 -21.05 23.31 -17.77
CA ILE A 529 -22.35 22.77 -17.36
C ILE A 529 -23.29 22.66 -18.56
N ALA A 530 -23.38 23.71 -19.37
CA ALA A 530 -24.26 23.75 -20.54
C ALA A 530 -23.78 22.84 -21.67
N ASN A 531 -22.49 22.84 -21.99
CA ASN A 531 -21.94 22.09 -23.13
C ASN A 531 -21.89 20.58 -22.90
N HIS A 532 -21.92 20.13 -21.65
CA HIS A 532 -21.79 18.72 -21.26
C HIS A 532 -23.05 18.16 -20.58
N ASP A 533 -24.19 18.84 -20.73
CA ASP A 533 -25.50 18.42 -20.18
C ASP A 533 -25.45 18.07 -18.68
N ILE A 534 -24.70 18.84 -17.89
CA ILE A 534 -24.47 18.55 -16.48
C ILE A 534 -25.76 18.81 -15.67
N LYS A 535 -26.14 17.83 -14.85
CA LYS A 535 -27.26 17.93 -13.90
C LYS A 535 -26.82 18.74 -12.70
N PHE A 536 -27.12 20.03 -12.72
CA PHE A 536 -26.69 20.97 -11.69
C PHE A 536 -27.76 21.15 -10.60
N TYR A 537 -27.38 20.87 -9.36
CA TYR A 537 -28.21 21.03 -8.16
C TYR A 537 -27.55 22.00 -7.18
N THR A 538 -28.37 22.82 -6.53
CA THR A 538 -27.93 23.73 -5.47
C THR A 538 -28.71 23.47 -4.19
N ILE A 539 -28.04 23.60 -3.05
CA ILE A 539 -28.64 23.49 -1.72
C ILE A 539 -28.06 24.56 -0.80
N ASP A 540 -28.88 25.17 0.06
CA ASP A 540 -28.39 26.01 1.15
C ASP A 540 -28.38 25.20 2.45
N GLY A 541 -27.35 24.36 2.61
CA GLY A 541 -27.20 23.48 3.78
C GLY A 541 -27.04 24.27 5.07
N ILE A 542 -26.46 25.47 5.02
CA ILE A 542 -26.24 26.33 6.20
C ILE A 542 -27.58 26.87 6.71
N LYS A 543 -28.44 27.34 5.81
CA LYS A 543 -29.79 27.79 6.17
C LYS A 543 -30.60 26.65 6.78
N ILE A 544 -30.61 25.47 6.13
CA ILE A 544 -31.33 24.29 6.63
C ILE A 544 -30.81 23.90 8.01
N GLY A 545 -29.49 23.80 8.20
CA GLY A 545 -28.87 23.48 9.50
C GLY A 545 -29.29 24.43 10.62
N LYS A 546 -29.41 25.73 10.33
CA LYS A 546 -29.90 26.73 11.29
C LYS A 546 -31.38 26.55 11.61
N GLU A 547 -32.22 26.31 10.60
CA GLU A 547 -33.67 26.12 10.76
C GLU A 547 -34.02 24.90 11.64
N ILE A 548 -33.21 23.83 11.57
CA ILE A 548 -33.42 22.60 12.34
C ILE A 548 -32.60 22.52 13.65
N GLY A 549 -31.87 23.59 13.99
CA GLY A 549 -31.12 23.67 15.26
C GLY A 549 -29.74 23.00 15.29
N LEU A 550 -29.19 22.59 14.14
CA LEU A 550 -27.83 22.05 14.00
C LEU A 550 -26.75 23.13 13.79
N GLY A 551 -27.15 24.41 13.72
CA GLY A 551 -26.26 25.54 13.52
C GLY A 551 -25.71 25.59 12.10
N GLY A 552 -24.40 25.80 11.93
CA GLY A 552 -23.75 25.87 10.61
C GLY A 552 -23.27 24.54 10.04
N ARG A 553 -23.67 23.39 10.65
CA ARG A 553 -23.26 22.06 10.18
C ARG A 553 -24.07 21.65 8.96
N ILE A 554 -23.38 21.08 7.97
CA ILE A 554 -23.95 20.72 6.66
C ILE A 554 -23.76 19.23 6.30
N ASN A 555 -23.20 18.44 7.22
CA ASN A 555 -22.70 17.08 7.01
C ASN A 555 -23.69 15.98 7.37
#